data_AF-A0A9D6FI17-F1
#
_entry.id   AF-A0A9D6FI17-F1
#
_cell.length_a   1.000
_cell.length_b   1.000
_cell.length_c   1.000
_cell.angle_alpha   90.00
_cell.angle_beta   90.00
_cell.angle_gamma   90.00
#
_symmetry.space_group_name_H-M   'P 1'
#
loop_
_entity.id
_entity.type
_entity.pdbx_description
1 polymer ?
#
loop_
_entity_poly.entity_id
_entity_poly.type
_entity_poly.pdbx_seq_one_letter_code
_entity_poly.pdbx_strand_id
1 'polypeptide(L)'
;MAYLITFATDTFDISKEEPNAINPIAGQGLLKWIRGKLEGSGYTTTEPATEDWGWYIDVEGKGSSYLVGASGQPERPAPDMDWIIQIDKNRSLKDKVTGRNKMTGDDPLVALLESLVRNEPSFREINVERDA
;
A
#
# COMPACT_ATOMS: atom_id res chain seq x y z
N MET A 1 7.42 12.12 1.21
CA MET A 1 6.00 12.45 1.03
C MET A 1 5.38 11.19 0.54
N ALA A 2 4.96 10.41 1.52
CA ALA A 2 4.18 9.22 1.32
C ALA A 2 2.70 9.59 1.44
N TYR A 3 1.86 8.81 0.78
CA TYR A 3 0.42 8.83 1.00
C TYR A 3 0.08 7.63 1.87
N LEU A 4 -0.59 7.86 3.00
CA LEU A 4 -1.01 6.79 3.91
C LEU A 4 -2.51 6.60 3.83
N ILE A 5 -2.93 5.34 3.69
CA ILE A 5 -4.31 4.94 3.87
C ILE A 5 -4.32 3.98 5.06
N THR A 6 -5.05 4.33 6.12
CA THR A 6 -5.23 3.44 7.27
C THR A 6 -6.67 2.97 7.33
N PHE A 7 -6.88 1.75 7.80
CA PHE A 7 -8.20 1.15 7.96
C PHE A 7 -8.12 -0.07 8.87
N ALA A 8 -9.23 -0.48 9.45
CA ALA A 8 -9.35 -1.73 10.20
C ALA A 8 -10.08 -2.80 9.39
N THR A 9 -9.67 -4.06 9.53
CA THR A 9 -10.36 -5.21 8.94
C THR A 9 -9.89 -6.54 9.55
N ASP A 10 -10.74 -7.56 9.44
CA ASP A 10 -10.47 -8.97 9.76
C ASP A 10 -10.31 -9.87 8.52
N THR A 11 -10.28 -9.28 7.32
CA THR A 11 -10.21 -10.02 6.05
C THR A 11 -8.93 -10.82 5.85
N PHE A 12 -7.80 -10.39 6.44
CA PHE A 12 -6.49 -11.00 6.20
C PHE A 12 -6.08 -11.94 7.34
N ASP A 13 -5.91 -13.23 7.01
CA ASP A 13 -5.44 -14.25 7.94
C ASP A 13 -3.91 -14.23 8.04
N ILE A 14 -3.37 -13.48 9.01
CA ILE A 14 -1.93 -13.33 9.22
C ILE A 14 -1.21 -14.65 9.53
N SER A 15 -1.92 -15.68 10.01
CA SER A 15 -1.33 -16.98 10.32
C SER A 15 -0.98 -17.79 9.06
N LYS A 16 -1.52 -17.37 7.91
CA LYS A 16 -1.24 -17.95 6.59
C LYS A 16 -0.25 -17.12 5.76
N GLU A 17 0.21 -15.99 6.29
CA GLU A 17 1.27 -15.22 5.63
C GLU A 17 2.63 -15.92 5.80
N GLU A 18 3.48 -15.78 4.79
CA GLU A 18 4.89 -16.11 4.96
C GLU A 18 5.48 -15.21 6.07
N PRO A 19 6.38 -15.70 6.92
CA PRO A 19 7.00 -14.88 7.95
C PRO A 19 7.91 -13.83 7.31
N ASN A 20 7.77 -12.57 7.75
CA ASN A 20 8.75 -11.54 7.43
C ASN A 20 10.05 -11.84 8.21
N ALA A 21 11.12 -12.19 7.48
CA ALA A 21 12.39 -12.60 8.06
C ALA A 21 13.22 -11.44 8.65
N ILE A 22 12.86 -10.17 8.37
CA ILE A 22 13.56 -8.98 8.87
C ILE A 22 12.92 -8.52 10.18
N ASN A 23 11.61 -8.33 10.19
CA ASN A 23 10.82 -7.95 11.35
C ASN A 23 9.43 -8.57 11.22
N PRO A 24 8.90 -9.34 12.19
CA PRO A 24 7.65 -10.11 12.06
C PRO A 24 6.38 -9.24 12.02
N ILE A 25 6.28 -8.39 11.00
CA ILE A 25 5.16 -7.51 10.69
C ILE A 25 4.38 -8.13 9.52
N ALA A 26 3.07 -8.26 9.68
CA ALA A 26 2.16 -8.74 8.64
C ALA A 26 1.95 -7.68 7.54
N GLY A 27 1.51 -8.11 6.35
CA GLY A 27 1.32 -7.21 5.20
C GLY A 27 1.18 -7.93 3.88
N GLN A 28 1.59 -9.20 3.80
CA GLN A 28 1.63 -9.95 2.56
C GLN A 28 0.24 -10.19 1.97
N GLY A 29 -0.74 -10.53 2.81
CA GLY A 29 -2.12 -10.78 2.39
C GLY A 29 -2.77 -9.55 1.77
N LEU A 30 -2.57 -8.38 2.40
CA LEU A 30 -3.05 -7.10 1.90
C LEU A 30 -2.43 -6.77 0.54
N LEU A 31 -1.11 -6.94 0.36
CA LEU A 31 -0.47 -6.68 -0.93
C LEU A 31 -0.95 -7.64 -2.02
N LYS A 32 -1.14 -8.93 -1.71
CA LYS A 32 -1.73 -9.89 -2.66
C LYS A 32 -3.14 -9.45 -3.09
N TRP A 33 -3.95 -8.96 -2.16
CA TRP A 33 -5.26 -8.39 -2.48
C TRP A 33 -5.16 -7.15 -3.37
N ILE A 34 -4.27 -6.20 -3.05
CA ILE A 34 -4.03 -5.01 -3.89
C ILE A 34 -3.64 -5.41 -5.31
N ARG A 35 -2.69 -6.33 -5.47
CA ARG A 35 -2.25 -6.82 -6.77
C ARG A 35 -3.40 -7.37 -7.59
N GLY A 36 -4.22 -8.24 -7.01
CA GLY A 36 -5.41 -8.78 -7.67
C GLY A 36 -6.40 -7.69 -8.11
N LYS A 37 -6.57 -6.63 -7.32
CA LYS A 37 -7.42 -5.48 -7.69
C LYS A 37 -6.81 -4.59 -8.78
N LEU A 38 -5.49 -4.60 -8.95
CA LEU A 38 -4.78 -3.84 -9.98
C LEU A 38 -4.72 -4.57 -11.33
N GLU A 39 -5.06 -5.86 -11.39
CA GLU A 39 -5.13 -6.60 -12.66
C GLU A 39 -6.07 -5.91 -13.67
N GLY A 40 -5.59 -5.72 -14.90
CA GLY A 40 -6.35 -5.05 -15.96
C GLY A 40 -6.53 -3.53 -15.81
N SER A 41 -6.01 -2.91 -14.74
CA SER A 41 -6.14 -1.46 -14.49
C SER A 41 -5.11 -0.58 -15.24
N GLY A 42 -4.21 -1.23 -15.99
CA GLY A 42 -3.07 -0.58 -16.65
C GLY A 42 -1.85 -0.38 -15.74
N TYR A 43 -1.84 -1.01 -14.56
CA TYR A 43 -0.69 -1.13 -13.67
C TYR A 43 -0.16 -2.56 -13.65
N THR A 44 1.15 -2.69 -13.47
CA THR A 44 1.86 -3.96 -13.23
C THR A 44 2.52 -3.94 -11.87
N THR A 45 2.64 -5.10 -11.22
CA THR A 45 3.16 -5.21 -9.85
C THR A 45 4.16 -6.36 -9.70
N THR A 46 5.18 -6.18 -8.87
CA THR A 46 6.07 -7.28 -8.43
C THR A 46 5.39 -8.18 -7.38
N GLU A 47 6.03 -9.31 -7.06
CA GLU A 47 5.66 -10.13 -5.88
C GLU A 47 5.94 -9.37 -4.57
N PRO A 48 5.12 -9.57 -3.50
CA PRO A 48 5.41 -9.00 -2.20
C PRO A 48 6.80 -9.40 -1.68
N ALA A 49 7.57 -8.40 -1.28
CA ALA A 49 8.86 -8.53 -0.63
C ALA A 49 8.82 -7.94 0.79
N THR A 50 9.75 -8.35 1.64
CA THR A 50 9.84 -7.95 3.05
C THR A 50 10.76 -6.75 3.25
N GLU A 51 10.41 -5.87 4.19
CA GLU A 51 11.25 -4.80 4.76
C GLU A 51 11.14 -4.80 6.30
N ASP A 52 11.96 -3.99 6.97
CA ASP A 52 11.97 -3.86 8.43
C ASP A 52 10.70 -3.22 9.03
N TRP A 53 9.91 -2.53 8.20
CA TRP A 53 8.63 -1.90 8.57
C TRP A 53 7.39 -2.64 8.07
N GLY A 54 7.54 -3.74 7.33
CA GLY A 54 6.40 -4.48 6.77
C GLY A 54 6.73 -5.15 5.45
N TRP A 55 5.80 -5.08 4.50
CA TRP A 55 5.95 -5.66 3.17
C TRP A 55 5.78 -4.58 2.10
N TYR A 56 6.27 -4.83 0.90
CA TYR A 56 6.04 -3.94 -0.24
C TYR A 56 5.92 -4.66 -1.57
N ILE A 57 5.39 -3.94 -2.54
CA ILE A 57 5.46 -4.24 -3.98
C ILE A 57 5.91 -2.98 -4.72
N ASP A 58 6.59 -3.18 -5.84
CA ASP A 58 6.77 -2.13 -6.84
C ASP A 58 5.56 -2.13 -7.76
N VAL A 59 5.04 -0.95 -8.07
CA VAL A 59 3.91 -0.73 -8.99
C VAL A 59 4.35 0.20 -10.11
N GLU A 60 4.14 -0.20 -11.36
CA GLU A 60 4.44 0.62 -12.53
C GLU A 60 3.22 0.75 -13.43
N GLY A 61 2.97 1.95 -13.96
CA GLY A 61 1.88 2.19 -14.89
C GLY A 61 1.57 3.66 -15.08
N LYS A 62 0.90 3.98 -16.19
CA LYS A 62 0.49 5.35 -16.56
C LYS A 62 1.63 6.38 -16.51
N GLY A 63 2.86 5.95 -16.84
CA GLY A 63 4.05 6.79 -16.90
C GLY A 63 4.67 7.12 -15.54
N SER A 64 4.35 6.37 -14.49
CA SER A 64 4.93 6.51 -13.15
C SER A 64 5.26 5.15 -12.55
N SER A 65 6.18 5.15 -11.58
CA SER A 65 6.48 3.99 -10.74
C SER A 65 6.38 4.37 -9.26
N TYR A 66 6.04 3.38 -8.44
CA TYR A 66 5.69 3.55 -7.05
C TYR A 66 6.21 2.38 -6.24
N LEU A 67 6.49 2.62 -4.97
CA LEU A 67 6.59 1.60 -3.94
C LEU A 67 5.29 1.64 -3.14
N VAL A 68 4.60 0.51 -3.05
CA VAL A 68 3.38 0.36 -2.24
C VAL A 68 3.69 -0.60 -1.09
N GLY A 69 3.75 -0.04 0.11
CA GLY A 69 3.98 -0.74 1.36
C GLY A 69 2.68 -1.14 2.06
N ALA A 70 2.74 -2.21 2.86
CA ALA A 70 1.67 -2.67 3.73
C ALA A 70 2.22 -3.12 5.09
N SER A 71 1.55 -2.71 6.16
CA SER A 71 1.87 -3.18 7.52
C SER A 71 0.62 -3.32 8.39
N GLY A 72 0.52 -4.47 9.08
CA GLY A 72 -0.45 -4.67 10.15
C GLY A 72 0.06 -4.07 11.46
N GLN A 73 -0.80 -3.33 12.16
CA GLN A 73 -0.49 -2.58 13.37
C GLN A 73 -0.92 -3.38 14.62
N PRO A 74 -0.03 -3.55 15.62
CA PRO A 74 -0.28 -4.42 16.77
C PRO A 74 -1.24 -3.82 17.81
N GLU A 75 -1.56 -2.53 17.73
CA GLU A 75 -2.45 -1.81 18.66
C GLU A 75 -3.85 -2.44 18.71
N ARG A 76 -4.28 -3.03 17.58
CA ARG A 76 -5.50 -3.83 17.48
C ARG A 76 -5.14 -5.27 17.12
N PRO A 77 -5.43 -6.26 17.99
CA PRO A 77 -4.98 -7.63 17.79
C PRO A 77 -5.84 -8.38 16.77
N ALA A 78 -5.21 -9.32 16.06
CA ALA A 78 -5.89 -10.23 15.14
C ALA A 78 -7.11 -10.95 15.78
N PRO A 79 -8.18 -11.22 15.00
CA PRO A 79 -8.24 -11.08 13.55
C PRO A 79 -8.54 -9.66 13.07
N ASP A 80 -9.22 -8.82 13.87
CA ASP A 80 -9.54 -7.44 13.51
C ASP A 80 -8.34 -6.54 13.80
N MET A 81 -7.55 -6.22 12.78
CA MET A 81 -6.32 -5.42 12.92
C MET A 81 -6.44 -4.07 12.22
N ASP A 82 -5.66 -3.10 12.69
CA ASP A 82 -5.41 -1.87 11.95
C ASP A 82 -4.32 -2.12 10.89
N TRP A 83 -4.50 -1.58 9.70
CA TRP A 83 -3.62 -1.74 8.56
C TRP A 83 -3.21 -0.39 8.01
N ILE A 84 -1.99 -0.31 7.50
CA ILE A 84 -1.47 0.85 6.77
C ILE A 84 -1.12 0.41 5.36
N ILE A 85 -1.58 1.17 4.37
CA ILE A 85 -1.02 1.18 3.02
C ILE A 85 -0.21 2.46 2.89
N GLN A 86 1.08 2.30 2.59
CA GLN A 86 1.98 3.40 2.27
C GLN A 86 2.23 3.45 0.78
N ILE A 87 2.09 4.62 0.17
CA ILE A 87 2.34 4.81 -1.28
C ILE A 87 3.43 5.86 -1.43
N ASP A 88 4.55 5.45 -2.01
CA ASP A 88 5.67 6.32 -2.33
C ASP A 88 5.89 6.37 -3.83
N LYS A 89 5.81 7.57 -4.41
CA LYS A 89 6.07 7.74 -5.84
C LYS A 89 7.56 7.88 -6.12
N ASN A 90 8.08 7.00 -6.97
CA ASN A 90 9.47 7.07 -7.43
C ASN A 90 9.68 8.30 -8.33
N ARG A 91 10.72 9.07 -8.01
CA ARG A 91 11.12 10.27 -8.76
C ARG A 91 12.57 10.18 -9.16
N SER A 92 12.85 10.43 -10.44
CA SER A 92 14.23 10.54 -10.90
C SER A 92 14.94 11.74 -10.24
N LEU A 93 16.28 11.74 -10.24
CA LEU A 93 17.05 12.88 -9.74
C LEU A 93 16.67 14.18 -10.46
N LYS A 94 16.44 14.12 -11.78
CA LYS A 94 15.99 15.26 -12.59
C LYS A 94 14.62 15.76 -12.16
N ASP A 95 13.68 14.87 -11.85
CA ASP A 95 12.35 15.23 -11.35
C ASP A 95 12.45 15.91 -10.00
N LYS A 96 13.32 15.40 -9.11
CA LYS A 96 13.57 15.99 -7.78
C LYS A 96 14.09 17.43 -7.91
N VAL A 97 15.09 17.66 -8.76
CA VAL A 97 15.68 18.99 -9.00
C VAL A 97 14.71 19.96 -9.68
N THR A 98 13.90 19.48 -10.64
CA THR A 98 12.96 20.33 -11.39
C THR A 98 11.60 20.49 -10.70
N GLY A 99 11.38 19.84 -9.56
CA GLY A 99 10.09 19.84 -8.87
C GLY A 99 8.98 19.06 -9.60
N ARG A 100 9.30 18.37 -10.70
CA ARG A 100 8.33 17.61 -11.50
C ARG A 100 8.00 16.27 -10.86
N ASN A 101 6.91 15.66 -11.34
CA ASN A 101 6.46 14.33 -10.95
C ASN A 101 6.31 14.15 -9.43
N LYS A 102 5.96 15.23 -8.71
CA LYS A 102 5.57 15.11 -7.31
C LYS A 102 4.26 14.33 -7.25
N MET A 103 4.12 13.49 -6.24
CA MET A 103 2.84 12.90 -5.91
C MET A 103 1.93 14.01 -5.37
N THR A 104 0.72 14.08 -5.91
CA THR A 104 -0.33 15.02 -5.55
C THR A 104 -1.58 14.23 -5.18
N GLY A 105 -2.55 14.85 -4.51
CA GLY A 105 -3.76 14.14 -4.06
C GLY A 105 -4.64 13.58 -5.19
N ASP A 106 -4.40 13.98 -6.43
CA ASP A 106 -5.05 13.48 -7.66
C ASP A 106 -4.19 12.46 -8.43
N ASP A 107 -3.11 11.94 -7.82
CA ASP A 107 -2.30 10.90 -8.46
C ASP A 107 -3.17 9.67 -8.80
N PRO A 108 -3.13 9.16 -10.05
CA PRO A 108 -4.06 8.13 -10.47
C PRO A 108 -3.96 6.79 -9.72
N LEU A 109 -2.79 6.43 -9.19
CA LEU A 109 -2.66 5.20 -8.39
C LEU A 109 -3.24 5.43 -7.00
N VAL A 110 -2.97 6.59 -6.40
CA VAL A 110 -3.49 6.98 -5.09
C VAL A 110 -5.02 7.00 -5.10
N ALA A 111 -5.62 7.68 -6.08
CA ALA A 111 -7.07 7.74 -6.21
C ALA A 111 -7.70 6.35 -6.43
N LEU A 112 -7.03 5.47 -7.19
CA LEU A 112 -7.48 4.10 -7.39
C LEU A 112 -7.43 3.28 -6.10
N LEU A 113 -6.31 3.30 -5.37
CA LEU A 113 -6.17 2.55 -4.11
C LEU A 113 -7.12 3.08 -3.03
N GLU A 114 -7.28 4.39 -2.90
CA GLU A 114 -8.28 4.98 -1.98
C GLU A 114 -9.70 4.52 -2.35
N SER A 115 -10.06 4.54 -3.63
CA SER A 115 -11.36 4.04 -4.10
C SER A 115 -11.55 2.55 -3.81
N LEU A 116 -10.52 1.72 -4.01
CA LEU A 116 -10.60 0.29 -3.72
C LEU A 116 -10.85 0.02 -2.24
N VAL A 117 -10.12 0.71 -1.36
CA VAL A 117 -10.27 0.58 0.10
C VAL A 117 -11.65 1.06 0.56
N ARG A 118 -12.12 2.21 0.06
CA ARG A 118 -13.44 2.77 0.42
C ARG A 118 -14.63 1.94 -0.06
N ASN A 119 -14.47 1.21 -1.15
CA ASN A 119 -15.54 0.38 -1.72
C ASN A 119 -15.52 -1.07 -1.22
N GLU A 120 -14.54 -1.47 -0.40
CA GLU A 120 -14.47 -2.81 0.17
C GLU A 120 -15.30 -2.87 1.47
N PRO A 121 -16.45 -3.59 1.51
CA PRO A 121 -17.39 -3.50 2.64
C PRO A 121 -16.84 -4.00 3.98
N SER A 122 -15.81 -4.86 3.96
CA SER A 122 -15.16 -5.38 5.16
C SER A 122 -14.16 -4.41 5.78
N PHE A 123 -13.84 -3.29 5.12
CA PHE A 123 -12.89 -2.29 5.60
C PHE A 123 -13.64 -1.17 6.31
N ARG A 124 -13.13 -0.79 7.49
CA ARG A 124 -13.75 0.24 8.35
C ARG A 124 -12.71 1.22 8.86
N GLU A 125 -13.18 2.31 9.48
CA GLU A 125 -12.31 3.32 10.11
C GLU A 125 -11.25 3.90 9.14
N ILE A 126 -11.64 4.08 7.88
CA ILE A 126 -10.73 4.47 6.80
C ILE A 126 -10.29 5.93 6.97
N ASN A 127 -8.99 6.15 7.17
CA ASN A 127 -8.36 7.46 7.21
C ASN A 127 -7.29 7.60 6.12
N VAL A 128 -7.04 8.84 5.69
CA VAL A 128 -6.18 9.15 4.56
C VAL A 128 -5.32 10.38 4.86
N GLU A 129 -4.01 10.21 4.80
CA GLU A 129 -3.02 11.25 5.06
C GLU A 129 -2.16 11.49 3.82
N ARG A 130 -2.08 12.74 3.37
CA ARG A 130 -1.57 13.09 2.03
C ARG A 130 -0.13 13.63 2.00
N ASP A 131 0.49 13.83 3.17
CA ASP A 131 1.81 14.47 3.34
C ASP A 131 2.64 13.81 4.46
N ALA A 132 2.59 12.48 4.57
CA ALA A 132 3.38 11.73 5.55
C ALA A 132 4.89 11.66 5.20
#